data_AF-C1CER7-F1
#
_entry.id   AF-C1CER7-F1
#
_cell.length_a   1.000
_cell.length_b   1.000
_cell.length_c   1.000
_cell.angle_alpha   90.00
_cell.angle_beta   90.00
_cell.angle_gamma   90.00
#
_symmetry.space_group_name_H-M   'P 1'
#
loop_
_entity.id
_entity.type
_entity.pdbx_description
1 polymer ?
#
loop_
_entity_poly.entity_id
_entity_poly.type
_entity_poly.pdbx_seq_one_letter_code
_entity_poly.pdbx_strand_id
1 'polypeptide(L)' 'MDNAIWHKSSTLKIPTNIGFAFIPPYTPEMNPIEQVWKEIRKRGFKNKAF' A
#
# COMPACT_ATOMS: atom_id res chain seq x y z
N MET A 1 3.11 -3.53 4.28
CA MET A 1 3.67 -3.11 2.98
C MET A 1 3.38 -4.22 1.99
N ASP A 2 2.94 -3.89 0.78
CA ASP A 2 2.76 -4.91 -0.26
C ASP A 2 4.12 -5.38 -0.82
N ASN A 3 4.09 -6.39 -1.68
CA ASN A 3 5.29 -7.04 -2.20
C ASN A 3 5.88 -6.36 -3.44
N ALA A 4 5.45 -5.15 -3.79
CA ALA A 4 5.93 -4.49 -5.00
C ALA A 4 7.45 -4.19 -4.93
N ILE A 5 8.11 -4.22 -6.08
CA ILE A 5 9.59 -4.25 -6.18
C ILE A 5 10.24 -3.01 -5.52
N TRP A 6 9.65 -1.83 -5.71
CA TRP A 6 10.09 -0.58 -5.09
C TRP A 6 10.07 -0.56 -3.56
N HIS A 7 9.26 -1.40 -2.92
CA HIS A 7 9.18 -1.53 -1.46
C HIS A 7 10.30 -2.39 -0.86
N LYS A 8 11.06 -3.09 -1.71
CA LYS A 8 12.19 -3.95 -1.32
C LYS A 8 13.55 -3.31 -1.61
N SER A 9 13.57 -2.05 -2.02
CA SER A 9 14.82 -1.32 -2.27
C SER A 9 15.64 -1.19 -0.98
N SER A 10 16.94 -1.50 -1.07
CA SER A 10 17.90 -1.33 0.03
C SER A 10 18.43 0.10 0.16
N THR A 11 17.99 1.02 -0.70
CA THR A 11 18.43 2.42 -0.68
C THR A 11 17.92 3.21 0.53
N LEU A 12 16.84 2.75 1.18
CA LEU A 12 16.25 3.42 2.32
C LEU A 12 16.97 3.01 3.62
N LYS A 13 17.53 3.98 4.33
CA LYS A 13 18.08 3.76 5.69
C LYS A 13 16.93 3.70 6.69
N ILE A 14 16.75 2.55 7.33
CA ILE A 14 15.68 2.31 8.30
C ILE A 14 16.18 2.69 9.71
N PRO A 15 15.50 3.59 10.44
CA PRO A 15 15.79 3.87 11.85
C PRO A 15 15.65 2.62 12.73
N THR A 16 16.40 2.53 13.82
CA THR A 16 16.43 1.34 14.70
C THR A 16 15.12 1.02 15.40
N ASN A 17 14.19 1.99 15.47
CA ASN A 17 12.89 1.85 16.11
C ASN A 17 11.74 1.53 15.12
N ILE A 18 12.05 1.32 13.84
CA ILE A 18 11.04 1.06 12.79
C ILE A 18 11.35 -0.27 12.10
N GLY A 19 10.32 -1.08 11.90
CA GLY A 19 10.38 -2.32 11.12
C GLY A 19 9.32 -2.35 10.04
N PHE A 20 9.57 -3.11 8.98
CA PHE A 20 8.60 -3.34 7.91
C PHE A 20 7.93 -4.70 8.07
N ALA A 21 6.59 -4.71 8.03
CA ALA A 21 5.79 -5.91 7.93
C ALA A 21 5.27 -6.05 6.49
N PHE A 22 5.61 -7.17 5.85
CA PHE A 22 5.12 -7.51 4.51
C PHE A 22 3.90 -8.42 4.62
N ILE A 23 2.87 -8.11 3.86
CA ILE A 23 1.68 -8.96 3.76
C ILE A 23 1.96 -10.16 2.83
N PRO A 24 1.23 -11.27 2.97
CA PRO A 24 1.29 -12.37 2.01
C PRO A 24 1.04 -11.90 0.56
N PRO A 25 1.55 -12.63 -0.44
CA PRO A 25 1.26 -12.29 -1.83
C PRO A 25 -0.23 -12.50 -2.13
N TYR A 26 -0.78 -11.63 -2.98
CA TYR A 26 -2.17 -11.68 -3.48
C TYR A 26 -3.27 -11.53 -2.41
N THR A 27 -2.98 -10.90 -1.25
CA THR A 27 -3.97 -10.63 -0.19
C THR A 27 -4.27 -9.13 -0.03
N PRO A 28 -4.92 -8.47 -1.02
CA PRO A 28 -5.23 -7.04 -0.96
C PRO A 28 -6.12 -6.65 0.24
N GLU A 29 -6.97 -7.56 0.71
CA GLU A 29 -7.82 -7.39 1.88
C GLU A 29 -7.04 -7.17 3.19
N MET A 30 -5.82 -7.70 3.25
CA MET A 30 -4.91 -7.50 4.38
C MET A 30 -4.20 -6.15 4.35
N ASN A 31 -4.31 -5.38 3.26
CA ASN A 31 -3.72 -4.06 3.13
C ASN A 31 -4.73 -2.96 3.53
N PRO A 32 -4.62 -2.33 4.72
CA PRO A 32 -5.63 -1.37 5.20
C PRO A 32 -5.86 -0.19 4.25
N ILE A 33 -4.85 0.20 3.47
CA ILE A 33 -4.98 1.29 2.50
C ILE A 33 -5.98 0.97 1.38
N GLU A 34 -6.16 -0.31 1.03
CA GLU A 34 -7.15 -0.71 0.01
C GLU A 34 -8.58 -0.46 0.48
N GLN A 35 -8.83 -0.58 1.80
CA GLN A 35 -10.12 -0.25 2.39
C GLN A 35 -10.38 1.26 2.32
N VAL A 36 -9.37 2.08 2.61
CA VAL A 36 -9.45 3.54 2.47
C VAL A 36 -9.74 3.93 1.01
N TRP A 37 -9.01 3.35 0.06
CA TRP A 37 -9.24 3.61 -1.36
C TRP A 37 -10.62 3.16 -1.84
N LYS A 38 -11.14 2.04 -1.32
CA LYS A 38 -12.50 1.58 -1.60
C LYS A 38 -13.54 2.62 -1.18
N GLU A 39 -13.38 3.20 0.00
CA GLU A 39 -14.27 4.27 0.47
C GLU A 39 -14.16 5.55 -0.36
N ILE A 40 -12.93 5.96 -0.74
CA ILE A 40 -12.70 7.14 -1.60
C ILE A 40 -13.39 6.95 -2.96
N ARG A 41 -13.24 5.79 -3.60
CA ARG A 41 -13.89 5.47 -4.87
C ARG A 41 -15.41 5.44 -4.75
N LYS A 42 -15.94 4.88 -3.67
CA LYS A 42 -17.39 4.86 -3.38
C LYS A 42 -17.98 6.26 -3.27
N ARG A 43 -17.22 7.21 -2.73
CA ARG A 43 -17.61 8.63 -2.60
C ARG A 43 -17.53 9.42 -3.92
N GLY A 44 -17.22 8.78 -5.03
CA GLY A 44 -17.28 9.40 -6.36
C GLY A 44 -15.97 10.05 -6.81
N PHE A 45 -14.84 9.72 -6.17
CA PHE A 45 -13.53 10.06 -6.71
C PHE A 45 -13.25 9.19 -7.94
N LYS A 46 -13.72 9.66 -9.08
CA LYS A 46 -13.50 9.06 -10.40
C LYS A 46 -12.63 10.00 -11.20
N ASN A 47 -11.71 9.43 -11.95
CA ASN A 47 -10.98 10.19 -12.94
C ASN A 47 -11.98 10.70 -13.98
N LYS A 48 -12.02 12.02 -14.20
CA LYS A 48 -12.90 12.68 -15.17
C LYS A 48 -12.16 13.21 -16.39
N ALA A 49 -10.83 13.10 -16.40
CA ALA A 49 -9.96 13.70 -17.40
C ALA A 49 -9.43 12.71 -18.45
N PHE A 50 -9.65 11.41 -18.25
CA PHE A 50 -9.25 10.33 -19.14
C PHE A 50 -10.45 9.42 -19.40
#